data_AF-A0AAP8NCD5-F1
#
_entry.id   AF-A0AAP8NCD5-F1
#
_cell.length_a   1.000
_cell.length_b   1.000
_cell.length_c   1.000
_cell.angle_alpha   90.00
_cell.angle_beta   90.00
_cell.angle_gamma   90.00
#
_symmetry.space_group_name_H-M   'P 1'
#
loop_
_entity.id
_entity.type
_entity.pdbx_description
1 polymer ?
#
loop_
_entity_poly.entity_id
_entity_poly.type
_entity_poly.pdbx_seq_one_letter_code
_entity_poly.pdbx_strand_id
1 'polypeptide(L)'
;MNTLDEQLRDLIPRLRRFALSLTRNSSSADDLVQASLERALSAWGEKRADGDLRAWLFSILYRQFLDAHRRSRRYARMLEFFTGRDDAEPSVERTVIAQSTLQAFDRLPTEQRALLLMVSVEGLTYKEVAEILDVPTGTVMSRLSRARQALRQLSDGEISSPSLRILK
;
A
#
# COMPACT_ATOMS: atom_id res chain seq x y z
N MET A 1 -19.72 20.69 13.77
CA MET A 1 -18.41 19.99 13.64
C MET A 1 -18.12 19.95 12.15
N ASN A 2 -16.88 20.25 11.72
CA ASN A 2 -16.56 20.44 10.30
C ASN A 2 -16.74 19.10 9.55
N THR A 3 -17.53 19.04 8.47
CA THR A 3 -17.82 17.78 7.72
C THR A 3 -16.55 17.05 7.29
N LEU A 4 -15.47 17.80 7.06
CA LEU A 4 -14.14 17.27 6.77
C LEU A 4 -13.52 16.51 7.94
N ASP A 5 -13.63 17.03 9.16
CA ASP A 5 -13.03 16.39 10.35
C ASP A 5 -13.65 15.01 10.61
N GLU A 6 -14.95 14.88 10.37
CA GLU A 6 -15.66 13.60 10.50
C GLU A 6 -15.19 12.61 9.43
N GLN A 7 -15.11 13.04 8.17
CA GLN A 7 -14.58 12.21 7.09
C GLN A 7 -13.13 11.78 7.33
N LEU A 8 -12.27 12.67 7.84
CA LEU A 8 -10.88 12.34 8.16
C LEU A 8 -10.80 11.34 9.31
N ARG A 9 -11.60 11.48 10.38
CA ARG A 9 -11.64 10.51 11.48
C ARG A 9 -11.99 9.09 11.02
N ASP A 10 -12.90 8.96 10.07
CA ASP A 10 -13.28 7.67 9.49
C ASP A 10 -12.18 7.09 8.57
N LEU A 11 -11.45 7.96 7.88
CA LEU A 11 -10.42 7.56 6.93
C LEU A 11 -9.07 7.24 7.57
N ILE A 12 -8.71 7.90 8.68
CA ILE A 12 -7.42 7.73 9.37
C ILE A 12 -7.12 6.25 9.70
N PRO A 13 -8.04 5.47 10.31
CA PRO A 13 -7.77 4.05 10.58
C PRO A 13 -7.53 3.23 9.31
N ARG A 14 -8.17 3.60 8.19
CA ARG A 14 -8.00 2.94 6.88
C ARG A 14 -6.63 3.27 6.29
N LEU A 15 -6.24 4.55 6.31
CA LEU A 15 -4.91 5.02 5.90
C LEU A 15 -3.81 4.35 6.74
N ARG A 16 -4.00 4.21 8.04
CA ARG A 16 -3.03 3.55 8.94
C ARG A 16 -2.84 2.06 8.61
N ARG A 17 -3.93 1.32 8.38
CA ARG A 17 -3.84 -0.09 7.95
C ARG A 17 -3.09 -0.22 6.63
N PHE A 18 -3.38 0.67 5.68
CA PHE A 18 -2.68 0.71 4.42
C PHE A 18 -1.19 1.04 4.59
N ALA A 19 -0.84 2.08 5.34
CA ALA A 19 0.54 2.45 5.64
C ALA A 19 1.31 1.31 6.33
N LEU A 20 0.68 0.59 7.26
CA LEU A 20 1.29 -0.55 7.95
C LEU A 20 1.62 -1.69 6.98
N SER A 21 0.76 -1.95 6.00
CA SER A 21 1.02 -2.96 4.97
C SER A 21 2.21 -2.63 4.06
N LEU A 22 2.48 -1.33 3.88
CA LEU A 22 3.57 -0.83 3.04
C LEU A 22 4.89 -0.85 3.80
N THR A 23 4.88 -0.33 5.03
CA THR A 23 6.07 -0.07 5.84
C THR A 23 6.49 -1.24 6.72
N ARG A 24 5.55 -2.11 7.11
CA ARG A 24 5.73 -3.20 8.09
C ARG A 24 6.28 -2.75 9.46
N ASN A 25 6.17 -1.46 9.76
CA ASN A 25 6.63 -0.88 11.03
C ASN A 25 5.56 0.12 11.49
N SER A 26 5.07 -0.04 12.72
CA SER A 26 3.99 0.80 13.25
C SER A 26 4.39 2.28 13.35
N SER A 27 5.59 2.58 13.82
CA SER A 27 6.09 3.96 13.91
C SER A 27 6.18 4.58 12.52
N SER A 28 6.81 3.90 11.57
CA SER A 28 6.92 4.41 10.20
C SER A 28 5.56 4.53 9.49
N ALA A 29 4.59 3.68 9.84
CA ALA A 29 3.22 3.79 9.35
C ALA A 29 2.52 5.04 9.90
N ASP A 30 2.67 5.30 11.20
CA ASP A 30 2.09 6.46 11.87
C ASP A 30 2.70 7.77 11.33
N ASP A 31 4.03 7.82 11.16
CA ASP A 31 4.73 8.95 10.53
C ASP A 31 4.27 9.20 9.09
N LEU A 32 4.10 8.13 8.31
CA LEU A 32 3.62 8.23 6.93
C LEU A 32 2.18 8.76 6.86
N VAL A 33 1.29 8.31 7.75
CA VAL A 33 -0.08 8.84 7.84
C VAL A 33 -0.05 10.31 8.22
N GLN A 34 0.73 10.69 9.24
CA GLN A 34 0.85 12.08 9.66
C GLN A 34 1.32 12.97 8.50
N ALA A 35 2.43 12.62 7.86
CA ALA A 35 2.97 13.36 6.72
C ALA A 35 1.96 13.46 5.56
N SER A 36 1.13 12.43 5.37
CA SER A 36 0.10 12.42 4.33
C SER A 36 -1.01 13.41 4.64
N LEU A 37 -1.47 13.45 5.89
CA LEU A 37 -2.51 14.37 6.35
C LEU A 37 -2.01 15.82 6.35
N GLU A 38 -0.79 16.08 6.80
CA GLU A 38 -0.16 17.40 6.73
C GLU A 38 -0.10 17.91 5.28
N ARG A 39 0.32 17.04 4.35
CA ARG A 39 0.36 17.36 2.92
C ARG A 39 -1.05 17.61 2.36
N ALA A 40 -2.03 16.79 2.75
CA ALA A 40 -3.42 16.92 2.30
C ALA A 40 -4.06 18.22 2.80
N LEU A 41 -3.87 18.56 4.09
CA LEU A 41 -4.39 19.80 4.67
C LEU A 41 -3.73 21.02 4.02
N SER A 42 -2.42 20.98 3.78
CA SER A 42 -1.71 22.06 3.08
C SER A 42 -2.14 22.22 1.62
N ALA A 43 -2.52 21.13 0.96
CA ALA A 43 -2.98 21.12 -0.43
C ALA A 43 -4.51 21.20 -0.57
N TRP A 44 -5.25 21.44 0.53
CA TRP A 44 -6.70 21.31 0.53
C TRP A 44 -7.40 22.21 -0.49
N GLY A 45 -6.88 23.44 -0.66
CA GLY A 45 -7.39 24.39 -1.65
C GLY A 45 -7.19 23.97 -3.12
N GLU A 46 -6.28 23.04 -3.39
CA GLU A 46 -6.02 22.50 -4.74
C GLU A 46 -6.82 21.22 -5.03
N LYS A 47 -7.51 20.67 -4.02
CA LYS A 47 -8.32 19.46 -4.20
C LYS A 47 -9.48 19.76 -5.17
N ARG A 48 -9.61 18.94 -6.21
CA ARG A 48 -10.79 18.97 -7.09
C ARG A 48 -12.07 18.74 -6.26
N ALA A 49 -13.05 19.62 -6.42
CA ALA A 49 -14.33 19.57 -5.71
C ALA A 49 -15.04 18.21 -5.90
N ASP A 50 -15.01 17.68 -7.14
CA ASP A 50 -15.72 16.44 -7.50
C ASP A 50 -14.90 15.15 -7.28
N GLY A 51 -13.68 15.25 -6.75
CA GLY A 51 -12.82 14.08 -6.51
C GLY A 51 -13.14 13.36 -5.20
N ASP A 52 -13.14 12.02 -5.21
CA ASP A 52 -13.26 11.19 -4.00
C ASP A 52 -12.09 11.52 -3.04
N LEU A 53 -12.43 12.03 -1.85
CA LEU A 53 -11.48 12.34 -0.78
C LEU A 53 -10.62 11.14 -0.41
N ARG A 54 -11.22 9.94 -0.34
CA ARG A 54 -10.51 8.69 -0.02
C ARG A 54 -9.46 8.40 -1.08
N ALA A 55 -9.85 8.34 -2.35
CA ALA A 55 -8.90 8.07 -3.44
C ALA A 55 -7.75 9.08 -3.44
N TRP A 56 -8.06 10.37 -3.20
CA TRP A 56 -7.06 11.42 -3.12
C TRP A 56 -6.08 11.23 -1.95
N LEU A 57 -6.56 10.93 -0.73
CA LEU A 57 -5.68 10.68 0.42
C LEU A 57 -4.78 9.46 0.22
N PHE A 58 -5.32 8.37 -0.33
CA PHE A 58 -4.53 7.19 -0.68
C PHE A 58 -3.48 7.49 -1.74
N SER A 59 -3.78 8.40 -2.68
CA SER A 59 -2.80 8.87 -3.67
C SER A 59 -1.62 9.60 -3.03
N ILE A 60 -1.89 10.51 -2.08
CA ILE A 60 -0.86 11.26 -1.36
C ILE A 60 0.03 10.31 -0.57
N LEU A 61 -0.60 9.42 0.21
CA LEU A 61 0.11 8.45 1.05
C LEU A 61 1.01 7.54 0.23
N TYR A 62 0.48 6.96 -0.86
CA TYR A 62 1.25 6.06 -1.70
C TYR A 62 2.44 6.76 -2.38
N ARG A 63 2.26 8.01 -2.84
CA ARG A 63 3.35 8.80 -3.43
C ARG A 63 4.43 9.11 -2.40
N GLN A 64 4.06 9.55 -1.20
CA GLN A 64 5.02 9.79 -0.12
C GLN A 64 5.81 8.54 0.26
N PHE A 65 5.14 7.38 0.31
CA PHE A 65 5.80 6.10 0.53
C PHE A 65 6.83 5.79 -0.57
N LEU A 66 6.47 5.92 -1.84
CA LEU A 66 7.38 5.69 -2.96
C LEU A 66 8.57 6.64 -2.94
N ASP A 67 8.36 7.92 -2.60
CA ASP A 67 9.43 8.91 -2.54
C ASP A 67 10.39 8.62 -1.39
N ALA A 68 9.88 8.23 -0.22
CA ALA A 68 10.70 7.77 0.90
C ALA A 68 11.50 6.52 0.55
N HIS A 69 10.87 5.54 -0.10
CA HIS A 69 11.51 4.30 -0.52
C HIS A 69 12.61 4.53 -1.56
N ARG A 70 12.36 5.40 -2.56
CA ARG A 70 13.37 5.79 -3.57
C ARG A 70 14.55 6.52 -2.94
N ARG A 71 14.31 7.42 -1.99
CA ARG A 71 15.37 8.13 -1.25
C ARG A 71 16.23 7.17 -0.44
N SER A 72 15.61 6.24 0.29
CA SER A 72 16.33 5.22 1.06
C SER A 72 17.21 4.34 0.16
N ARG A 73 16.66 3.82 -0.96
CA ARG A 73 17.43 3.03 -1.95
C ARG A 73 18.57 3.82 -2.59
N ARG A 74 18.41 5.13 -2.81
CA ARG A 74 19.48 5.99 -3.32
C ARG A 74 20.58 6.19 -2.28
N TYR A 75 20.20 6.40 -1.01
CA TYR A 75 21.16 6.55 0.08
C TYR A 75 21.95 5.27 0.34
N ALA A 76 21.29 4.10 0.34
CA ALA A 76 21.96 2.80 0.45
C ALA A 76 23.01 2.61 -0.65
N ARG A 77 22.65 2.85 -1.92
CA ARG A 77 23.61 2.79 -3.05
C ARG A 77 24.77 3.77 -2.93
N MET A 78 24.51 4.96 -2.40
CA MET A 78 25.57 5.96 -2.17
C MET A 78 26.51 5.48 -1.05
N LEU A 79 25.97 4.93 0.03
CA LEU A 79 26.76 4.37 1.11
C LEU A 79 27.62 3.19 0.62
N GLU A 80 27.04 2.25 -0.14
CA GLU A 80 27.76 1.15 -0.81
C GLU A 80 28.96 1.67 -1.64
N PHE A 81 28.76 2.75 -2.40
CA PHE A 81 29.80 3.37 -3.20
C PHE A 81 30.94 3.97 -2.36
N PHE A 82 30.64 4.49 -1.16
CA PHE A 82 31.63 5.10 -0.27
C PHE A 82 32.28 4.11 0.71
N THR A 83 31.59 3.05 1.13
CA THR A 83 32.07 2.15 2.18
C THR A 83 32.70 0.86 1.68
N GLY A 84 32.57 0.55 0.37
CA GLY A 84 33.20 -0.63 -0.25
C GLY A 84 32.88 -1.97 0.43
N ARG A 85 31.79 -2.02 1.20
CA ARG A 85 31.35 -3.19 1.96
C ARG A 85 30.03 -3.68 1.39
N ASP A 86 30.08 -4.91 0.90
CA ASP A 86 28.92 -5.78 0.72
C ASP A 86 28.23 -6.03 2.08
N ASP A 87 26.93 -6.30 2.00
CA ASP A 87 26.02 -6.64 3.11
C ASP A 87 25.46 -5.46 3.92
N ALA A 88 24.55 -4.73 3.27
CA ALA A 88 23.35 -4.26 3.95
C ALA A 88 22.12 -4.73 3.16
N GLU A 89 21.86 -6.05 3.15
CA GLU A 89 20.47 -6.48 3.03
C GLU A 89 19.67 -5.73 4.12
N PRO A 90 18.54 -5.09 3.78
CA PRO A 90 17.70 -4.51 4.82
C PRO A 90 17.28 -5.66 5.73
N SER A 91 17.73 -5.60 6.99
CA SER A 91 17.50 -6.62 8.01
C SER A 91 16.01 -6.95 8.08
N VAL A 92 15.65 -8.10 7.49
CA VAL A 92 14.32 -8.70 7.61
C VAL A 92 14.27 -9.39 8.98
N GLU A 93 14.28 -8.60 10.05
CA GLU A 93 14.20 -9.15 11.40
C GLU A 93 12.76 -9.16 11.93
N ARG A 94 12.14 -10.32 11.69
CA ARG A 94 11.24 -11.13 12.53
C ARG A 94 10.06 -10.48 13.29
N THR A 95 8.86 -11.04 13.06
CA THR A 95 8.08 -11.78 14.09
C THR A 95 6.99 -12.64 13.43
N VAL A 96 6.67 -13.74 14.10
CA VAL A 96 6.04 -14.99 13.66
C VAL A 96 4.52 -15.03 13.96
N ILE A 97 3.78 -15.59 12.99
CA ILE A 97 2.42 -16.20 13.00
C ILE A 97 1.15 -15.33 13.17
N ALA A 98 0.38 -15.22 12.07
CA ALA A 98 -1.06 -15.52 12.02
C ALA A 98 -1.46 -16.01 10.62
N GLN A 99 -2.33 -17.04 10.56
CA GLN A 99 -3.07 -17.68 9.43
C GLN A 99 -2.47 -17.55 8.01
N SER A 100 -2.07 -18.69 7.43
CA SER A 100 -1.35 -18.90 6.15
C SER A 100 -1.50 -17.83 5.04
N THR A 101 -2.70 -17.29 4.82
CA THR A 101 -2.95 -16.19 3.87
C THR A 101 -2.24 -14.88 4.21
N LEU A 102 -2.19 -14.48 5.49
CA LEU A 102 -1.51 -13.23 5.91
C LEU A 102 0.01 -13.35 5.74
N GLN A 103 0.58 -14.53 6.00
CA GLN A 103 1.99 -14.80 5.73
C GLN A 103 2.31 -14.76 4.23
N ALA A 104 1.46 -15.39 3.42
CA ALA A 104 1.58 -15.33 1.96
C ALA A 104 1.48 -13.89 1.46
N PHE A 105 0.58 -13.09 2.03
CA PHE A 105 0.44 -11.67 1.73
C PHE A 105 1.70 -10.88 2.08
N ASP A 106 2.29 -11.11 3.25
CA ASP A 106 3.55 -10.49 3.67
C ASP A 106 4.76 -10.94 2.84
N ARG A 107 4.66 -11.99 2.04
CA ARG A 107 5.74 -12.38 1.12
C ARG A 107 5.64 -11.70 -0.25
N LEU A 108 4.51 -11.09 -0.58
CA LEU A 108 4.35 -10.38 -1.84
C LEU A 108 5.24 -9.13 -1.90
N PRO A 109 5.71 -8.74 -3.09
CA PRO A 109 6.30 -7.42 -3.33
C PRO A 109 5.37 -6.29 -2.88
N THR A 110 5.93 -5.19 -2.38
CA THR A 110 5.14 -4.08 -1.80
C THR A 110 4.12 -3.49 -2.77
N GLU A 111 4.47 -3.36 -4.05
CA GLU A 111 3.54 -2.88 -5.09
C GLU A 111 2.33 -3.81 -5.27
N GLN A 112 2.52 -5.14 -5.17
CA GLN A 112 1.44 -6.11 -5.29
C GLN A 112 0.52 -6.07 -4.07
N ARG A 113 1.09 -5.96 -2.86
CA ARG A 113 0.31 -5.76 -1.62
C ARG A 113 -0.53 -4.49 -1.70
N ALA A 114 0.09 -3.39 -2.14
CA ALA A 114 -0.58 -2.10 -2.29
C ALA A 114 -1.79 -2.21 -3.22
N LEU A 115 -1.60 -2.84 -4.39
CA LEU A 115 -2.64 -3.02 -5.38
C LEU A 115 -3.82 -3.87 -4.86
N LEU A 116 -3.52 -4.96 -4.16
CA LEU A 116 -4.53 -5.84 -3.57
C LEU A 116 -5.33 -5.10 -2.48
N LEU A 117 -4.68 -4.33 -1.62
CA LEU A 117 -5.36 -3.60 -0.55
C LEU A 117 -6.23 -2.47 -1.10
N MET A 118 -5.70 -1.65 -2.01
CA MET A 118 -6.45 -0.56 -2.65
C MET A 118 -7.77 -1.05 -3.25
N VAL A 119 -7.75 -2.20 -3.95
CA VAL A 119 -8.94 -2.74 -4.60
C VAL A 119 -9.81 -3.54 -3.63
N SER A 120 -9.23 -4.53 -2.95
CA SER A 120 -10.02 -5.56 -2.25
C SER A 120 -10.42 -5.19 -0.83
N VAL A 121 -9.68 -4.30 -0.17
CA VAL A 121 -9.98 -3.85 1.21
C VAL A 121 -10.53 -2.44 1.20
N GLU A 122 -9.91 -1.55 0.43
CA GLU A 122 -10.27 -0.15 0.44
C GLU A 122 -11.44 0.17 -0.49
N GLY A 123 -11.72 -0.72 -1.45
CA GLY A 123 -12.84 -0.62 -2.38
C GLY A 123 -12.64 0.45 -3.45
N LEU A 124 -11.39 0.80 -3.77
CA LEU A 124 -11.09 1.72 -4.87
C LEU A 124 -11.37 1.05 -6.20
N THR A 125 -11.97 1.80 -7.11
CA THR A 125 -12.20 1.38 -8.49
C THR A 125 -10.88 1.25 -9.23
N TYR A 126 -10.86 0.45 -10.30
CA TYR A 126 -9.66 0.32 -11.14
C TYR A 126 -9.22 1.65 -11.76
N LYS A 127 -10.16 2.57 -11.98
CA LYS A 127 -9.86 3.92 -12.49
C LYS A 127 -9.14 4.76 -11.43
N GLU A 128 -9.62 4.78 -10.19
CA GLU A 128 -8.96 5.51 -9.11
C GLU A 128 -7.56 4.95 -8.83
N VAL A 129 -7.40 3.62 -8.86
CA VAL A 129 -6.08 2.98 -8.70
C VAL A 129 -5.15 3.33 -9.87
N ALA A 130 -5.66 3.41 -11.10
CA ALA A 130 -4.90 3.83 -12.26
C ALA A 130 -4.38 5.28 -12.10
N GLU A 131 -5.22 6.18 -11.60
CA GLU A 131 -4.85 7.57 -11.31
C GLU A 131 -3.83 7.68 -10.16
N ILE A 132 -3.96 6.87 -9.12
CA ILE A 132 -3.00 6.80 -8.00
C ILE A 132 -1.62 6.36 -8.49
N LEU A 133 -1.59 5.31 -9.31
CA LEU A 133 -0.36 4.67 -9.78
C LEU A 133 0.24 5.30 -11.03
N ASP A 134 -0.47 6.24 -11.66
CA ASP A 134 -0.11 6.86 -12.93
C ASP A 134 0.16 5.83 -14.05
N VAL A 135 -0.80 4.91 -14.23
CA VAL A 135 -0.75 3.84 -15.25
C VAL A 135 -2.11 3.65 -15.92
N PRO A 136 -2.19 3.05 -17.12
CA PRO A 136 -3.47 2.72 -17.74
C PRO A 136 -4.33 1.75 -16.89
N THR A 137 -5.66 1.88 -16.94
CA THR A 137 -6.59 0.97 -16.24
C THR A 137 -6.40 -0.50 -16.61
N GLY A 138 -6.07 -0.79 -17.88
CA GLY A 138 -5.73 -2.16 -18.32
C GLY A 138 -4.45 -2.71 -17.66
N THR A 139 -3.49 -1.83 -17.34
CA THR A 139 -2.28 -2.18 -16.58
C THR A 139 -2.63 -2.52 -15.13
N VAL A 140 -3.57 -1.81 -14.51
CA VAL A 140 -4.10 -2.16 -13.18
C VAL A 140 -4.69 -3.56 -13.18
N MET A 141 -5.57 -3.86 -14.14
CA MET A 141 -6.21 -5.19 -14.25
C MET A 141 -5.19 -6.32 -14.39
N SER A 142 -4.22 -6.16 -15.30
CA SER A 142 -3.19 -7.17 -15.54
C SER A 142 -2.23 -7.34 -14.34
N ARG A 143 -1.79 -6.25 -13.69
CA ARG A 143 -0.97 -6.32 -12.47
C ARG A 143 -1.73 -6.95 -11.31
N LEU A 144 -3.02 -6.67 -11.18
CA LEU A 144 -3.88 -7.21 -10.13
C LEU A 144 -4.14 -8.71 -10.33
N SER A 145 -4.30 -9.16 -11.57
CA SER A 145 -4.34 -10.58 -11.91
C SER A 145 -3.07 -11.30 -11.45
N ARG A 146 -1.89 -10.75 -11.80
CA ARG A 146 -0.59 -11.31 -11.39
C ARG A 146 -0.41 -11.31 -9.86
N ALA A 147 -0.81 -10.23 -9.18
CA ALA A 147 -0.75 -10.15 -7.72
C ALA A 147 -1.63 -11.21 -7.05
N ARG A 148 -2.85 -11.45 -7.56
CA ARG A 148 -3.72 -12.52 -7.10
C ARG A 148 -3.13 -13.91 -7.34
N GLN A 149 -2.52 -14.12 -8.50
CA GLN A 149 -1.85 -15.39 -8.82
C GLN A 149 -0.67 -15.63 -7.89
N ALA A 150 0.17 -14.61 -7.66
CA ALA A 150 1.30 -14.70 -6.74
C ALA A 150 0.84 -15.00 -5.31
N LEU A 151 -0.24 -14.35 -4.84
CA LEU A 151 -0.81 -14.63 -3.52
C LEU A 151 -1.30 -16.08 -3.43
N ARG A 152 -1.99 -16.58 -4.46
CA ARG A 152 -2.43 -17.98 -4.53
C ARG A 152 -1.24 -18.92 -4.47
N GLN A 153 -0.23 -18.75 -5.31
CA GLN A 153 0.97 -19.61 -5.32
C GLN A 153 1.69 -19.63 -3.96
N LEU A 154 1.79 -18.48 -3.29
CA LEU A 154 2.38 -18.39 -1.95
C LEU A 154 1.51 -19.04 -0.87
N SER A 155 0.21 -19.18 -1.14
CA SER A 155 -0.76 -19.80 -0.23
C SER A 155 -1.04 -21.27 -0.54
N ASP A 156 -0.87 -21.72 -1.78
CA ASP A 156 -1.18 -23.06 -2.30
C ASP A 156 -0.21 -24.14 -1.77
N GLY A 157 0.79 -23.75 -0.97
CA GLY A 157 1.45 -24.69 -0.05
C GLY A 157 0.50 -25.24 1.03
N GLU A 158 -0.65 -24.59 1.30
CA GLU A 158 -1.61 -24.99 2.34
C GLU A 158 -3.11 -24.66 2.05
N ILE A 159 -3.49 -23.92 0.99
CA ILE A 159 -4.90 -23.58 0.75
C ILE A 159 -5.55 -24.55 -0.25
N SER A 160 -6.33 -25.51 0.28
CA SER A 160 -7.40 -26.16 -0.48
C SER A 160 -8.40 -25.09 -0.91
N SER A 161 -8.59 -24.93 -2.22
CA SER A 161 -9.46 -23.91 -2.80
C SER A 161 -10.89 -23.99 -2.24
N PRO A 162 -11.44 -22.94 -1.60
CA PRO A 162 -12.84 -22.97 -1.19
C PRO A 162 -13.72 -22.94 -2.44
N SER A 163 -14.57 -23.96 -2.58
CA SER A 163 -15.57 -24.06 -3.63
C SER A 163 -16.63 -22.97 -3.43
N LEU A 164 -16.62 -21.96 -4.29
CA LEU A 164 -17.68 -20.97 -4.34
C LEU A 164 -18.95 -21.64 -4.91
N ARG A 165 -19.91 -21.94 -4.02
CA ARG A 165 -21.28 -22.27 -4.43
C ARG A 165 -21.90 -21.02 -5.08
N ILE A 166 -22.21 -21.13 -6.36
CA ILE A 166 -23.07 -20.18 -7.06
C ILE A 166 -24.47 -20.31 -6.43
N LEU A 167 -24.91 -19.27 -5.73
CA LEU A 167 -26.32 -19.11 -5.35
C LEU A 167 -27.10 -18.77 -6.63
N LYS A 168 -28.08 -19.62 -6.96
CA LYS A 168 -29.07 -19.39 -8.01
C LYS A 168 -30.13 -18.43 -7.53
#